data_AF-A0A833CIX9-F1
#
_entry.id   AF-A0A833CIX9-F1
#
_cell.length_a   1.000
_cell.length_b   1.000
_cell.length_c   1.000
_cell.angle_alpha   90.00
_cell.angle_beta   90.00
_cell.angle_gamma   90.00
#
_symmetry.space_group_name_H-M   'P 1'
#
loop_
_entity.id
_entity.type
_entity.pdbx_description
1 polymer ?
#
loop_
_entity_poly.entity_id
_entity_poly.type
_entity_poly.pdbx_seq_one_letter_code
_entity_poly.pdbx_strand_id
1 'polypeptide(L)'
;MSDLVNFIQIDAETDTLTGNLATLTFDIDITGEPVESTNPQAPVYRLYAKSPRNRRIEIGGIWKKKNQRGGEYYTLTVNTGFAKLNANLGRYPGQDDESLMAVIPWD
;
A
#
# COMPACT_ATOMS: atom_id res chain seq x y z
N MET A 1 1.29 20.11 -8.68
CA MET A 1 1.05 19.15 -7.60
C MET A 1 0.19 18.07 -8.21
N SER A 2 0.62 16.81 -8.16
CA SER A 2 -0.18 15.75 -8.76
C SER A 2 -1.37 15.48 -7.83
N ASP A 3 -2.59 15.55 -8.34
CA ASP A 3 -3.83 15.28 -7.62
C ASP A 3 -4.02 13.76 -7.34
N LEU A 4 -2.92 13.06 -7.04
CA LEU A 4 -2.92 11.62 -6.84
C LEU A 4 -3.55 11.30 -5.49
N VAL A 5 -4.60 10.49 -5.53
CA VAL A 5 -5.25 9.92 -4.35
C VAL A 5 -5.26 8.41 -4.46
N ASN A 6 -5.28 7.74 -3.32
CA ASN A 6 -5.42 6.28 -3.24
C ASN A 6 -4.35 5.56 -4.09
N PHE A 7 -3.09 5.83 -3.77
CA PHE A 7 -1.95 5.25 -4.48
C PHE A 7 -0.90 4.71 -3.52
N ILE A 8 -0.10 3.78 -4.03
CA ILE A 8 1.15 3.31 -3.46
C ILE A 8 2.23 3.48 -4.53
N GLN A 9 3.34 4.11 -4.18
CA GLN A 9 4.54 4.17 -5.00
C GLN A 9 5.67 3.42 -4.30
N ILE A 10 6.31 2.49 -5.02
CA ILE A 10 7.47 1.75 -4.52
C ILE A 10 8.69 2.19 -5.33
N ASP A 11 9.61 2.90 -4.70
CA ASP A 11 10.87 3.26 -5.32
C ASP A 11 11.76 2.01 -5.41
N ALA A 12 12.05 1.59 -6.64
CA ALA A 12 12.85 0.39 -6.90
C ALA A 12 14.33 0.52 -6.49
N GLU A 13 14.85 1.74 -6.37
CA GLU A 13 16.26 1.98 -6.00
C GLU A 13 16.45 1.99 -4.48
N THR A 14 15.49 2.61 -3.76
CA THR A 14 15.59 2.78 -2.31
C THR A 14 14.77 1.76 -1.51
N ASP A 15 13.91 1.01 -2.19
CA ASP A 15 12.88 0.14 -1.61
C ASP A 15 11.98 0.88 -0.60
N THR A 16 11.91 2.21 -0.74
CA THR A 16 11.04 3.05 0.06
C THR A 16 9.66 3.09 -0.55
N LEU A 17 8.66 3.00 0.32
CA LEU A 17 7.28 3.03 -0.07
C LEU A 17 6.64 4.31 0.44
N THR A 18 5.98 5.04 -0.46
CA THR A 18 5.13 6.18 -0.14
C THR A 18 3.74 5.96 -0.72
N GLY A 19 2.74 6.65 -0.19
CA GLY A 19 1.39 6.51 -0.69
C GLY A 19 0.40 7.36 0.09
N ASN A 20 -0.86 7.25 -0.33
CA ASN A 20 -1.98 7.96 0.24
C ASN A 20 -3.20 7.05 0.27
N LEU A 21 -3.98 7.14 1.36
CA LEU A 21 -5.35 6.64 1.41
C LEU A 21 -6.31 7.77 1.76
N ALA A 22 -7.18 8.07 0.80
CA ALA A 22 -8.21 9.09 0.91
C ALA A 22 -9.59 8.45 0.87
N THR A 23 -10.40 8.79 1.87
CA THR A 23 -11.81 8.43 2.01
C THR A 23 -12.63 9.69 2.26
N LEU A 24 -13.95 9.55 2.36
CA LEU A 24 -14.83 10.66 2.73
C LEU A 24 -14.56 11.21 4.15
N THR A 25 -13.90 10.46 5.02
CA THR A 25 -13.73 10.80 6.45
C THR A 25 -12.29 11.06 6.86
N PHE A 26 -11.33 10.59 6.10
CA PHE A 26 -9.91 10.81 6.35
C PHE A 26 -9.12 10.82 5.05
N ASP A 27 -8.01 11.53 5.08
CA ASP A 27 -7.03 11.60 4.02
C ASP A 27 -5.65 11.53 4.67
N ILE A 28 -4.94 10.42 4.50
CA ILE A 28 -3.71 10.12 5.24
C ILE A 28 -2.59 9.64 4.32
N ASP A 29 -1.40 10.15 4.60
CA ASP A 29 -0.17 9.63 4.02
C ASP A 29 0.21 8.28 4.66
N ILE A 30 0.73 7.39 3.82
CA ILE A 30 1.28 6.10 4.21
C ILE A 30 2.74 6.04 3.80
N THR A 31 3.56 5.47 4.67
CA THR A 31 4.89 5.02 4.31
C THR A 31 5.03 3.53 4.53
N GLY A 32 6.03 2.91 3.91
CA GLY A 32 6.31 1.50 4.13
C GLY A 32 7.80 1.19 4.16
N GLU A 33 8.10 0.06 4.78
CA GLU A 33 9.44 -0.51 4.88
C GLU A 33 9.40 -1.97 4.43
N PRO A 34 10.42 -2.44 3.70
CA PRO A 34 10.49 -3.82 3.28
C PRO A 34 10.64 -4.77 4.47
N VAL A 35 10.14 -5.99 4.29
CA VAL A 35 10.21 -7.04 5.29
C VAL A 35 11.03 -8.19 4.73
N GLU A 36 12.17 -8.46 5.35
CA GLU A 36 12.92 -9.68 5.11
C GLU A 36 12.29 -10.84 5.89
N SER A 37 11.81 -11.86 5.16
CA SER A 37 11.27 -13.06 5.78
C SER A 37 11.48 -14.29 4.89
N THR A 38 11.75 -15.42 5.51
CA THR A 38 11.77 -16.73 4.84
C THR A 38 10.37 -17.35 4.73
N ASN A 39 9.36 -16.77 5.39
CA ASN A 39 7.99 -17.24 5.29
C ASN A 39 7.33 -16.68 4.02
N PRO A 40 6.92 -17.52 3.06
CA PRO A 40 6.29 -17.06 1.82
C PRO A 40 4.93 -16.38 2.02
N GLN A 41 4.31 -16.51 3.20
CA GLN A 41 3.06 -15.85 3.56
C GLN A 41 3.26 -14.54 4.33
N ALA A 42 4.50 -14.16 4.64
CA ALA A 42 4.79 -12.89 5.29
C ALA A 42 4.47 -11.72 4.34
N PRO A 43 4.11 -10.54 4.89
CA PRO A 43 4.11 -9.33 4.09
C PRO A 43 5.51 -9.07 3.53
N VAL A 44 5.58 -8.46 2.36
CA VAL A 44 6.82 -7.96 1.75
C VAL A 44 7.11 -6.51 2.16
N TYR A 45 6.08 -5.76 2.58
CA TYR A 45 6.25 -4.44 3.21
C TYR A 45 5.35 -4.31 4.44
N ARG A 46 5.85 -3.65 5.49
CA ARG A 46 5.04 -3.12 6.58
C ARG A 46 4.63 -1.70 6.25
N LEU A 47 3.39 -1.35 6.59
CA LEU A 47 2.83 -0.03 6.33
C LEU A 47 2.65 0.75 7.63
N TYR A 48 2.94 2.04 7.54
CA TYR A 48 2.93 2.97 8.64
C TYR A 48 2.16 4.23 8.30
N ALA A 49 1.50 4.80 9.31
CA ALA A 49 0.90 6.12 9.23
C ALA A 49 1.21 6.92 10.51
N LYS A 50 0.80 8.18 10.51
CA LYS A 50 0.90 9.07 11.68
C LYS A 50 -0.45 9.17 12.38
N SER A 51 -0.45 8.87 13.67
CA SER A 51 -1.59 9.20 14.54
C SER A 51 -1.81 10.72 14.61
N PRO A 52 -2.96 11.20 15.14
CA PRO A 52 -3.22 12.63 15.33
C PRO A 52 -2.19 13.36 16.20
N ARG A 53 -1.41 12.62 17.02
CA ARG A 53 -0.30 13.15 17.82
C ARG A 53 1.06 13.04 17.10
N ASN A 54 1.06 12.86 15.78
CA ASN A 54 2.25 12.71 14.93
C ASN A 54 3.18 11.55 15.34
N ARG A 55 2.64 10.50 15.96
CA ARG A 55 3.39 9.27 16.26
C ARG A 55 3.25 8.29 15.12
N ARG A 56 4.38 7.74 14.66
CA ARG A 56 4.42 6.64 13.69
C ARG A 56 3.82 5.37 14.32
N ILE A 57 2.86 4.77 13.63
CA ILE A 57 2.21 3.51 14.03
C ILE A 57 2.18 2.56 12.84
N GLU A 58 2.38 1.27 13.09
CA GLU A 58 2.14 0.23 12.09
C GLU A 58 0.64 0.06 11.90
N ILE A 59 0.18 0.06 10.65
CA ILE A 59 -1.24 -0.02 10.30
C ILE A 59 -1.55 -1.26 9.46
N GLY A 60 -0.55 -1.97 8.95
CA GLY A 60 -0.78 -3.16 8.13
C GLY A 60 0.41 -3.52 7.27
N GLY A 61 0.14 -4.11 6.10
CA GLY A 61 1.19 -4.57 5.21
C GLY A 61 0.75 -4.72 3.75
N ILE A 62 1.74 -5.09 2.93
CA ILE A 62 1.56 -5.49 1.54
C ILE A 62 2.09 -6.90 1.38
N TRP A 63 1.34 -7.72 0.66
CA TRP A 63 1.71 -9.09 0.30
C TRP A 63 1.86 -9.19 -1.21
N LYS A 64 2.84 -9.98 -1.65
CA LYS A 64 2.98 -10.40 -3.04
C LYS A 64 2.26 -11.74 -3.23
N LYS A 65 1.32 -11.81 -4.17
CA LYS A 65 0.51 -12.99 -4.47
C LYS A 65 0.65 -13.39 -5.94
N LYS A 66 0.20 -14.60 -6.27
CA LYS A 66 0.11 -15.11 -7.65
C LYS A 66 -1.34 -15.40 -8.01
N ASN A 67 -1.76 -14.94 -9.18
CA ASN A 67 -3.08 -15.26 -9.73
C ASN A 67 -3.08 -16.68 -10.33
N GLN A 68 -4.25 -17.16 -10.77
CA GLN A 68 -4.41 -18.51 -11.33
C GLN A 68 -3.55 -18.78 -12.58
N ARG A 69 -3.12 -17.72 -13.28
CA ARG A 69 -2.26 -17.80 -14.48
C ARG A 69 -0.77 -17.63 -14.15
N GLY A 70 -0.42 -17.58 -12.86
CA GLY A 70 0.95 -17.41 -12.39
C GLY A 70 1.47 -15.97 -12.37
N GLY A 71 0.64 -14.99 -12.77
CA GLY A 71 1.02 -13.58 -12.74
C GLY A 71 1.08 -13.05 -11.31
N GLU A 72 2.14 -12.29 -11.00
CA GLU A 72 2.33 -11.70 -9.68
C GLU A 72 1.51 -10.42 -9.53
N TYR A 73 0.99 -10.19 -8.33
CA TYR A 73 0.27 -8.96 -7.99
C TYR A 73 0.42 -8.66 -6.50
N TYR A 74 0.23 -7.41 -6.12
CA TYR A 74 0.28 -6.99 -4.73
C TYR A 74 -1.12 -6.84 -4.13
N THR A 75 -1.25 -7.21 -2.87
CA THR A 75 -2.45 -6.95 -2.06
C THR A 75 -2.06 -6.19 -0.81
N LEU A 76 -2.86 -5.19 -0.46
CA LEU A 76 -2.71 -4.39 0.74
C LEU A 76 -3.77 -4.76 1.75
N THR A 77 -3.40 -4.74 3.03
CA THR A 77 -4.35 -4.78 4.14
C THR A 77 -3.92 -3.76 5.17
N VAL A 78 -4.83 -2.87 5.55
CA VAL A 78 -4.59 -1.87 6.60
C VAL A 78 -5.76 -1.78 7.58
N ASN A 79 -5.46 -1.44 8.83
CA ASN A 79 -6.43 -1.02 9.82
C ASN A 79 -6.45 0.51 9.86
N THR A 80 -7.62 1.08 9.55
CA THR A 80 -7.82 2.54 9.47
C THR A 80 -8.25 3.16 10.82
N GLY A 81 -8.41 2.35 11.87
CA GLY A 81 -9.01 2.74 13.14
C GLY A 81 -10.54 2.64 13.15
N PHE A 82 -11.19 2.64 11.99
CA PHE A 82 -12.64 2.41 11.84
C PHE A 82 -12.95 1.00 11.36
N ALA A 83 -12.25 0.58 10.30
CA ALA A 83 -12.42 -0.73 9.69
C ALA A 83 -11.10 -1.23 9.08
N LYS A 84 -11.08 -2.53 8.80
CA LYS A 84 -10.06 -3.14 7.97
C LYS A 84 -10.35 -2.82 6.51
N LEU A 85 -9.37 -2.29 5.80
CA LEU A 85 -9.40 -2.11 4.36
C LEU A 85 -8.53 -3.20 3.72
N ASN A 86 -9.10 -3.98 2.82
CA ASN A 86 -8.34 -4.84 1.93
C ASN A 86 -8.38 -4.25 0.51
N ALA A 87 -7.26 -4.33 -0.20
CA ALA A 87 -7.17 -3.81 -1.55
C ALA A 87 -6.20 -4.62 -2.41
N ASN A 88 -6.40 -4.59 -3.72
CA ASN A 88 -5.38 -4.97 -4.69
C ASN A 88 -4.65 -3.71 -5.14
N LEU A 89 -3.37 -3.86 -5.48
CA LEU A 89 -2.61 -2.81 -6.14
C LEU A 89 -2.54 -3.11 -7.64
N GLY A 90 -2.92 -2.14 -8.45
CA GLY A 90 -2.85 -2.21 -9.91
C GLY A 90 -2.22 -0.95 -10.48
N ARG A 91 -1.84 -0.96 -11.76
CA ARG A 91 -1.24 0.20 -12.42
C ARG A 91 -2.11 1.45 -12.23
N TYR A 92 -1.50 2.57 -11.84
CA TYR A 92 -2.24 3.82 -11.69
C TYR A 92 -2.76 4.31 -13.05
N PRO A 93 -4.05 4.68 -13.19
CA PRO A 93 -4.62 5.11 -14.46
C PRO A 93 -3.94 6.34 -15.05
N GLY A 94 -3.70 6.34 -16.36
CA GLY A 94 -3.18 7.51 -17.08
C GLY A 94 -1.71 7.84 -16.79
N GLN A 95 -0.97 6.92 -16.16
CA GLN A 95 0.46 7.06 -15.89
C GLN A 95 1.23 5.89 -16.54
N ASP A 96 2.42 6.19 -17.07
CA ASP A 96 3.36 5.19 -17.61
C ASP A 96 4.35 4.66 -16.57
N ASP A 97 4.24 5.14 -15.33
CA ASP A 97 5.07 4.71 -14.21
C ASP A 97 4.51 3.42 -13.58
N GLU A 98 5.21 2.30 -13.76
CA GLU A 98 4.86 1.02 -13.15
C GLU A 98 5.11 0.98 -11.63
N SER A 99 5.93 1.89 -11.11
CA SER A 99 6.17 2.02 -9.67
C SER A 99 4.97 2.61 -8.94
N LEU A 100 4.11 3.34 -9.66
CA LEU A 100 2.92 3.99 -9.15
C LEU A 100 1.69 3.11 -9.37
N MET A 101 1.11 2.65 -8.27
CA MET A 101 -0.04 1.76 -8.25
C MET A 101 -1.25 2.42 -7.61
N ALA A 102 -2.42 2.23 -8.19
CA ALA A 102 -3.70 2.56 -7.57
C ALA A 102 -4.07 1.53 -6.50
N VAL A 103 -4.66 2.01 -5.40
CA VAL A 103 -5.28 1.19 -4.36
C VAL A 103 -6.71 0.92 -4.79
N ILE A 104 -7.05 -0.36 -5.01
CA ILE A 104 -8.37 -0.79 -5.47
C ILE A 104 -9.02 -1.64 -4.37
N PRO A 105 -9.90 -1.04 -3.53
CA PRO A 105 -10.56 -1.73 -2.42
C PRO A 105 -11.45 -2.89 -2.87
N TRP A 106 -11.61 -3.87 -1.99
CA TRP A 106 -12.58 -4.97 -2.14
C TRP A 106 -13.08 -5.43 -0.77
N ASP A 107 -14.27 -6.04 -0.75
CA ASP A 107 -14.95 -6.58 0.43
C ASP A 107 -14.60 -8.05 0.68
#